data_AF-A0A833IPL8-F1
#
_entry.id   AF-A0A833IPL8-F1
#
_cell.length_a   1.000
_cell.length_b   1.000
_cell.length_c   1.000
_cell.angle_alpha   90.00
_cell.angle_beta   90.00
_cell.angle_gamma   90.00
#
_symmetry.space_group_name_H-M   'P 1'
#
loop_
_entity.id
_entity.type
_entity.pdbx_description
1 polymer ?
#
loop_
_entity_poly.entity_id
_entity_poly.type
_entity_poly.pdbx_seq_one_letter_code
_entity_poly.pdbx_strand_id
1 'polypeptide(L)'
;MQSSFSDLEYDAKKKVTRRDRFLGEIERITPWAALEAELEPFYPKEGRRGRPPIGLGRMLRMYIAQQCFGLSDEGIEDAIYDSQAIRRFVGIDLSRESAPDATTLLKFRRLLERQGLTRRIFETINGHLAEQGLMLR
;
A
#
# COMPACT_ATOMS: atom_id res chain seq x y z
N MET A 1 -11.03 9.04 13.26
CA MET A 1 -11.31 9.34 11.84
C MET A 1 -12.78 9.11 11.60
N GLN A 2 -13.49 10.07 11.02
CA GLN A 2 -14.89 9.89 10.60
C GLN A 2 -14.87 9.08 9.29
N SER A 3 -15.51 7.91 9.26
CA SER A 3 -15.60 7.08 8.06
C SER A 3 -16.48 7.76 7.01
N SER A 4 -16.09 7.67 5.73
CA SER A 4 -16.91 8.18 4.64
C SER A 4 -18.20 7.37 4.50
N PHE A 5 -19.25 7.98 3.93
CA PHE A 5 -20.49 7.27 3.60
C PHE A 5 -20.23 6.03 2.72
N SER A 6 -19.29 6.15 1.77
CA SER A 6 -18.89 5.02 0.91
C SER A 6 -18.23 3.88 1.69
N ASP A 7 -17.48 4.18 2.76
CA ASP A 7 -16.88 3.14 3.61
C ASP A 7 -17.93 2.42 4.43
N LEU A 8 -18.91 3.15 4.98
CA LEU A 8 -20.02 2.58 5.76
C LEU A 8 -20.90 1.68 4.90
N GLU A 9 -21.24 2.11 3.68
CA GLU A 9 -21.97 1.27 2.72
C GLU A 9 -21.18 0.00 2.38
N TYR A 10 -19.87 0.14 2.16
CA TYR A 10 -19.00 -0.99 1.84
C TYR A 10 -18.85 -1.98 2.99
N ASP A 11 -18.83 -1.50 4.24
CA ASP A 11 -18.84 -2.33 5.45
C ASP A 11 -20.18 -3.05 5.66
N ALA A 12 -21.29 -2.43 5.27
CA ALA A 12 -22.63 -3.00 5.39
C ALA A 12 -22.93 -4.11 4.36
N LYS A 13 -22.09 -4.30 3.33
CA LYS A 13 -22.31 -5.33 2.31
C LYS A 13 -22.28 -6.73 2.93
N LYS A 14 -23.23 -7.58 2.54
CA LYS A 14 -23.30 -8.97 3.05
C LYS A 14 -22.16 -9.86 2.55
N LYS A 15 -21.57 -9.54 1.40
CA LYS A 15 -20.57 -10.39 0.73
C LYS A 15 -19.16 -9.84 0.91
N VAL A 16 -18.33 -10.59 1.61
CA VAL A 16 -16.87 -10.39 1.59
C VAL A 16 -16.33 -11.00 0.29
N THR A 17 -15.76 -10.17 -0.58
CA THR A 17 -15.22 -10.63 -1.87
C THR A 17 -13.90 -11.38 -1.68
N ARG A 18 -13.44 -12.07 -2.74
CA ARG A 18 -12.11 -12.70 -2.73
C ARG A 18 -11.00 -11.66 -2.52
N ARG A 19 -11.16 -10.47 -3.12
CA ARG A 19 -10.20 -9.38 -3.01
C ARG A 19 -10.17 -8.79 -1.59
N ASP A 20 -11.32 -8.64 -0.93
CA ASP A 20 -11.39 -8.21 0.48
C ASP A 20 -10.64 -9.18 1.39
N ARG A 21 -10.90 -10.49 1.26
CA ARG A 21 -10.21 -11.51 2.07
C ARG A 21 -8.72 -11.48 1.83
N PHE A 22 -8.31 -11.45 0.57
CA PHE A 22 -6.90 -11.43 0.20
C PHE A 22 -6.18 -10.19 0.77
N LEU A 23 -6.72 -8.98 0.54
CA LEU A 23 -6.13 -7.75 1.06
C LEU A 23 -6.15 -7.68 2.60
N GLY A 24 -7.19 -8.22 3.24
CA GLY A 24 -7.24 -8.35 4.70
C GLY A 24 -6.15 -9.27 5.25
N GLU A 25 -5.87 -10.39 4.56
CA GLU A 25 -4.75 -11.26 4.92
C GLU A 25 -3.40 -10.54 4.71
N ILE A 26 -3.21 -9.84 3.59
CA ILE A 26 -1.99 -9.04 3.36
C ILE A 26 -1.81 -7.99 4.46
N GLU A 27 -2.86 -7.25 4.83
CA GLU A 27 -2.80 -6.25 5.91
C GLU A 27 -2.40 -6.89 7.24
N ARG A 28 -2.91 -8.10 7.53
CA ARG A 28 -2.64 -8.83 8.78
C ARG A 28 -1.22 -9.39 8.85
N ILE A 29 -0.71 -9.94 7.75
CA ILE A 29 0.58 -10.67 7.76
C ILE A 29 1.77 -9.77 7.42
N THR A 30 1.55 -8.58 6.88
CA THR A 30 2.65 -7.68 6.52
C THR A 30 3.19 -6.97 7.77
N PRO A 31 4.50 -7.03 8.07
CA PRO A 31 5.08 -6.36 9.22
C PRO A 31 5.28 -4.85 8.95
N TRP A 32 4.18 -4.10 8.84
CA TRP A 32 4.18 -2.70 8.39
C TRP A 32 5.15 -1.80 9.13
N ALA A 33 5.15 -1.83 10.46
CA ALA A 33 6.03 -0.98 11.26
C ALA A 33 7.52 -1.25 11.01
N ALA A 34 7.90 -2.52 10.82
CA ALA A 34 9.28 -2.90 10.52
C ALA A 34 9.69 -2.44 9.11
N LEU A 35 8.79 -2.61 8.12
CA LEU A 35 9.03 -2.13 6.77
C LEU A 35 9.13 -0.60 6.71
N GLU A 36 8.21 0.11 7.36
CA GLU A 36 8.25 1.57 7.42
C GLU A 36 9.55 2.06 8.08
N ALA A 37 9.99 1.44 9.18
CA ALA A 37 11.26 1.80 9.83
C ALA A 37 12.50 1.60 8.92
N GLU A 38 12.53 0.55 8.10
CA GLU A 38 13.61 0.31 7.12
C GLU A 38 13.62 1.35 5.98
N LEU A 39 12.44 1.84 5.59
CA LEU A 39 12.27 2.75 4.45
C LEU A 39 12.36 4.23 4.84
N GLU A 40 11.97 4.58 6.07
CA GLU A 40 11.92 5.93 6.61
C GLU A 40 13.22 6.75 6.38
N PRO A 41 14.44 6.21 6.55
CA PRO A 41 15.67 6.98 6.34
C PRO A 41 15.86 7.47 4.91
N PHE A 42 15.26 6.79 3.93
CA PHE A 42 15.39 7.10 2.50
C PHE A 42 14.22 7.93 1.98
N TYR A 43 13.09 7.91 2.67
CA TYR A 43 11.87 8.54 2.19
C TYR A 43 11.93 10.08 2.32
N PRO A 44 11.39 10.84 1.35
CA PRO A 44 11.40 12.30 1.43
C PRO A 44 10.70 12.80 2.69
N LYS A 45 11.40 13.60 3.49
CA LYS A 45 10.83 14.29 4.65
C LYS A 45 10.08 15.53 4.20
N GLU A 46 9.07 15.93 4.98
CA GLU A 46 8.33 17.17 4.72
C GLU A 46 9.30 18.36 4.60
N GLY A 47 9.32 18.97 3.42
CA GLY A 47 10.07 20.20 3.15
C GLY A 47 9.26 21.43 3.55
N ARG A 48 9.94 22.56 3.80
CA ARG A 48 9.29 23.85 4.15
C ARG A 48 8.44 24.47 3.02
N ARG A 49 8.56 23.97 1.78
CA ARG A 49 7.87 24.51 0.59
C ARG A 49 7.44 23.37 -0.33
N GLY A 50 6.18 23.38 -0.76
CA GLY A 50 5.60 22.43 -1.70
C GLY A 50 4.47 21.59 -1.11
N ARG A 51 3.83 20.78 -1.94
CA ARG A 51 2.87 19.75 -1.48
C ARG A 51 3.66 18.73 -0.63
N PRO A 52 3.22 18.42 0.60
CA PRO A 52 3.91 17.42 1.41
C PRO A 52 3.95 16.08 0.65
N PRO A 53 5.02 15.30 0.80
CA PRO A 53 5.08 13.97 0.23
C PRO A 53 3.91 13.13 0.75
N ILE A 54 3.42 12.23 -0.10
CA ILE A 54 2.39 11.26 0.32
C ILE A 54 2.97 10.39 1.44
N GLY A 55 2.19 10.03 2.45
CA GLY A 55 2.70 9.24 3.58
C GLY A 55 3.35 7.92 3.14
N LEU A 56 4.47 7.57 3.78
CA LEU A 56 5.25 6.37 3.47
C LEU A 56 4.40 5.09 3.51
N GLY A 57 3.62 4.90 4.58
CA GLY A 57 2.76 3.72 4.73
C GLY A 57 1.72 3.56 3.62
N ARG A 58 1.25 4.67 3.05
CA ARG A 58 0.33 4.67 1.90
C ARG A 58 1.03 4.31 0.61
N MET A 59 2.21 4.87 0.34
CA MET A 59 3.01 4.51 -0.83
C MET A 59 3.44 3.04 -0.77
N LEU A 60 3.80 2.55 0.41
CA LEU A 60 4.14 1.15 0.62
C LEU A 60 2.95 0.22 0.37
N ARG A 61 1.75 0.55 0.88
CA ARG A 61 0.52 -0.21 0.60
C ARG A 61 0.17 -0.22 -0.88
N MET A 62 0.26 0.93 -1.55
CA MET A 62 0.05 1.01 -3.00
C MET A 62 1.04 0.13 -3.76
N TYR A 63 2.32 0.18 -3.39
CA TYR A 63 3.36 -0.66 -4.00
C TYR A 63 3.10 -2.16 -3.77
N ILE A 64 2.77 -2.58 -2.54
CA ILE A 64 2.47 -3.99 -2.25
C ILE A 64 1.21 -4.45 -3.02
N ALA A 65 0.15 -3.65 -3.05
CA ALA A 65 -1.05 -3.95 -3.84
C ALA A 65 -0.72 -4.12 -5.34
N GLN A 66 0.13 -3.24 -5.89
CA GLN A 66 0.61 -3.36 -7.25
C GLN A 66 1.30 -4.71 -7.50
N GLN A 67 2.23 -5.11 -6.61
CA GLN A 67 2.94 -6.38 -6.74
C GLN A 67 2.00 -7.59 -6.60
N CYS A 68 1.07 -7.56 -5.65
CA CYS A 68 0.13 -8.66 -5.42
C CYS A 68 -0.80 -8.94 -6.60
N PHE A 69 -1.19 -7.90 -7.35
CA PHE A 69 -2.11 -8.04 -8.48
C PHE A 69 -1.41 -7.99 -9.85
N GLY A 70 -0.08 -7.86 -9.90
CA GLY A 70 0.68 -7.77 -11.15
C GLY A 70 0.30 -6.57 -12.00
N LEU A 71 -0.02 -5.43 -11.37
CA LEU A 71 -0.48 -4.22 -12.06
C LEU A 71 0.70 -3.34 -12.51
N SER A 72 0.51 -2.60 -13.61
CA SER A 72 1.41 -1.50 -13.98
C SER A 72 1.26 -0.32 -13.02
N ASP A 73 2.09 0.72 -13.16
CA ASP A 73 1.95 1.93 -12.33
C ASP A 73 0.60 2.63 -12.60
N GLU A 74 0.17 2.69 -13.87
CA GLU A 74 -1.17 3.18 -14.27
C GLU A 74 -2.27 2.22 -13.81
N GLY A 75 -2.06 0.91 -13.91
CA GLY A 75 -3.07 -0.08 -13.55
C GLY A 75 -3.44 -0.06 -12.06
N ILE A 76 -2.48 0.24 -11.16
CA ILE A 76 -2.79 0.40 -9.74
C ILE A 76 -3.42 1.77 -9.43
N GLU A 77 -3.06 2.82 -10.17
CA GLU A 77 -3.75 4.11 -10.10
C GLU A 77 -5.23 3.95 -10.45
N ASP A 78 -5.54 3.37 -11.61
CA ASP A 78 -6.91 3.07 -12.06
C ASP A 78 -7.65 2.18 -11.05
N ALA A 79 -6.97 1.16 -10.52
CA ALA A 79 -7.55 0.25 -9.55
C ALA A 79 -7.94 0.92 -8.22
N ILE A 80 -7.27 2.01 -7.82
CA ILE A 80 -7.67 2.80 -6.64
C ILE A 80 -8.97 3.57 -6.91
N TYR A 81 -9.20 4.02 -8.14
CA TYR A 81 -10.47 4.66 -8.51
C TYR A 81 -11.61 3.64 -8.65
N ASP A 82 -11.35 2.50 -9.30
CA ASP A 82 -12.39 1.54 -9.68
C ASP A 82 -12.69 0.47 -8.61
N SER A 83 -11.80 0.27 -7.64
CA SER A 83 -11.96 -0.77 -6.62
C SER A 83 -11.92 -0.22 -5.20
N GLN A 84 -13.09 -0.14 -4.55
CA GLN A 84 -13.20 0.22 -3.13
C GLN A 84 -12.33 -0.67 -2.21
N ALA A 85 -12.13 -1.96 -2.55
CA ALA A 85 -11.24 -2.86 -1.79
C ALA A 85 -9.79 -2.37 -1.82
N ILE A 86 -9.26 -2.06 -3.01
CA ILE A 86 -7.88 -1.59 -3.19
C ILE A 86 -7.72 -0.20 -2.60
N ARG A 87 -8.67 0.70 -2.89
CA ARG A 87 -8.72 2.05 -2.31
C ARG A 87 -8.62 2.04 -0.80
N ARG A 88 -9.44 1.20 -0.15
CA ARG A 88 -9.44 1.08 1.31
C ARG A 88 -8.13 0.49 1.83
N PHE A 89 -7.61 -0.54 1.17
CA PHE A 89 -6.32 -1.13 1.54
C PHE A 89 -5.18 -0.11 1.45
N VAL A 90 -5.15 0.74 0.43
CA VAL A 90 -4.16 1.83 0.30
C VAL A 90 -4.42 2.97 1.29
N GLY A 91 -5.62 3.05 1.87
CA GLY A 91 -6.01 4.09 2.82
C GLY A 91 -6.25 5.44 2.14
N ILE A 92 -6.94 5.43 0.99
CA ILE A 92 -7.34 6.64 0.26
C ILE A 92 -8.83 6.89 0.45
N ASP A 93 -9.16 8.11 0.86
CA ASP A 93 -10.54 8.63 0.85
C ASP A 93 -10.68 9.64 -0.30
N LEU A 94 -11.33 9.22 -1.39
CA LEU A 94 -11.52 10.05 -2.58
C LEU A 94 -12.37 11.30 -2.34
N SER A 95 -13.10 11.39 -1.22
CA SER A 95 -13.81 12.62 -0.85
C SER A 95 -12.88 13.70 -0.29
N ARG A 96 -11.66 13.32 0.10
CA ARG A 96 -10.69 14.19 0.78
C ARG A 96 -9.40 14.39 0.00
N GLU A 97 -8.99 13.38 -0.76
CA GLU A 97 -7.72 13.38 -1.49
C GLU A 97 -7.77 12.56 -2.78
N SER A 98 -6.91 12.90 -3.73
CA SER A 98 -6.71 12.12 -4.95
C SER A 98 -5.86 10.87 -4.68
N ALA A 99 -6.02 9.84 -5.51
CA ALA A 99 -5.04 8.75 -5.54
C ALA A 99 -3.64 9.31 -5.90
N PRO A 100 -2.55 8.68 -5.43
CA PRO A 100 -1.23 8.92 -5.98
C PRO A 100 -1.23 8.56 -7.47
N ASP A 101 -0.68 9.43 -8.31
CA ASP A 101 -0.54 9.13 -9.74
C ASP A 101 0.56 8.09 -10.00
N ALA A 102 0.52 7.46 -11.19
CA ALA A 102 1.49 6.48 -11.65
C ALA A 102 2.93 7.01 -11.59
N THR A 103 3.13 8.31 -11.87
CA THR A 103 4.47 8.91 -11.83
C THR A 103 5.03 9.03 -10.41
N THR A 104 4.15 9.21 -9.42
CA THR A 104 4.47 9.25 -8.00
C THR A 104 4.87 7.87 -7.52
N LEU A 105 4.14 6.83 -7.92
CA LEU A 105 4.53 5.45 -7.66
C LEU A 105 5.84 5.07 -8.36
N LEU A 106 6.04 5.49 -9.60
CA LEU A 106 7.29 5.27 -10.34
C LEU A 106 8.50 5.86 -9.61
N LYS A 107 8.37 7.07 -9.05
CA LYS A 107 9.43 7.69 -8.24
C LYS A 107 9.72 6.89 -6.98
N PHE A 108 8.68 6.39 -6.31
CA PHE A 108 8.83 5.53 -5.13
C PHE A 108 9.55 4.21 -5.48
N ARG A 109 9.13 3.53 -6.55
CA ARG A 109 9.79 2.32 -7.04
C ARG A 109 11.27 2.53 -7.36
N ARG A 110 11.59 3.60 -8.09
CA ARG A 110 12.99 3.96 -8.37
C ARG A 110 13.79 4.22 -7.11
N LEU A 111 13.19 4.80 -6.08
CA LEU A 111 13.83 4.97 -4.77
C LEU A 111 14.12 3.60 -4.13
N LEU A 112 13.14 2.69 -4.14
CA LEU A 112 13.35 1.32 -3.61
C LEU A 112 14.46 0.58 -4.36
N GLU A 113 14.45 0.64 -5.69
CA GLU A 113 15.44 -0.02 -6.55
C GLU A 113 16.85 0.55 -6.32
N ARG A 114 17.00 1.89 -6.33
CA ARG A 114 18.30 2.56 -6.14
C ARG A 114 18.96 2.25 -4.80
N GLN A 115 18.14 2.04 -3.77
CA GLN A 115 18.61 1.76 -2.40
C GLN A 115 18.63 0.25 -2.08
N GLY A 116 18.28 -0.62 -3.04
CA GLY A 116 18.19 -2.07 -2.82
C GLY A 116 17.10 -2.50 -1.84
N LEU A 117 16.09 -1.65 -1.61
CA LEU A 117 15.06 -1.83 -0.59
C LEU A 117 13.96 -2.81 -1.03
N THR A 118 13.76 -3.01 -2.33
CA THR A 118 12.83 -4.04 -2.83
C THR A 118 13.16 -5.42 -2.27
N ARG A 119 14.45 -5.77 -2.27
CA ARG A 119 14.93 -7.04 -1.71
C ARG A 119 14.70 -7.10 -0.20
N ARG A 120 15.00 -6.02 0.53
CA ARG A 120 14.77 -5.94 1.98
C ARG A 120 13.30 -6.10 2.34
N ILE A 121 12.39 -5.46 1.62
CA ILE A 121 10.95 -5.61 1.83
C ILE A 121 10.56 -7.09 1.74
N PHE A 122 11.02 -7.78 0.70
CA PHE A 122 10.72 -9.20 0.50
C PHE A 122 11.34 -10.08 1.60
N GLU A 123 12.59 -9.82 1.97
CA GLU A 123 13.28 -10.55 3.06
C GLU A 123 12.60 -10.34 4.41
N THR A 124 12.19 -9.11 4.73
CA THR A 124 11.46 -8.80 5.97
C THR A 124 10.09 -9.47 6.03
N ILE A 125 9.34 -9.47 4.92
CA ILE A 125 8.06 -10.20 4.83
C ILE A 125 8.29 -11.70 5.01
N ASN A 126 9.25 -12.28 4.28
CA ASN A 126 9.53 -13.71 4.38
C ASN A 126 10.03 -14.14 5.76
N GLY A 127 10.91 -13.36 6.38
CA GLY A 127 11.37 -13.61 7.74
C GLY A 127 10.22 -13.62 8.73
N HIS A 128 9.34 -12.61 8.65
CA HIS A 128 8.16 -12.53 9.51
C HIS A 128 7.19 -13.70 9.29
N LEU A 129 6.96 -14.10 8.04
CA LEU A 129 6.13 -15.25 7.74
C LEU A 129 6.76 -16.56 8.25
N ALA A 130 8.08 -16.73 8.09
CA ALA A 130 8.79 -17.90 8.55
C ALA A 130 8.72 -18.07 10.08
N GLU A 131 8.80 -16.98 10.84
CA GLU A 131 8.57 -16.96 12.29
C GLU A 131 7.16 -17.43 12.67
N GLN A 132 6.17 -17.17 11.81
CA GLN A 132 4.79 -17.62 11.98
C GLN A 132 4.54 -19.03 11.41
N GLY A 133 5.58 -19.72 10.93
CA GLY A 133 5.45 -21.03 10.29
C GLY A 133 4.79 -21.00 8.91
N LEU A 134 4.65 -19.81 8.32
CA LEU A 134 4.11 -19.58 6.99
C LEU A 134 5.29 -19.41 6.01
N MET A 135 5.32 -20.16 4.91
CA MET A 135 6.32 -19.96 3.86
C MET A 135 5.63 -19.49 2.59
N LEU A 136 6.10 -18.37 2.03
CA LEU A 136 5.87 -18.03 0.63
C LEU A 136 6.61 -19.07 -0.22
N ARG A 137 5.87 -19.92 -0.92
CA ARG A 137 6.38 -20.86 -1.92
C ARG A 137 6.21 -20.29 -3.31
#